data_AF-A0A9P8L8I0-F1
#
_entry.id   AF-A0A9P8L8I0-F1
#
_cell.length_a   1.000
_cell.length_b   1.000
_cell.length_c   1.000
_cell.angle_alpha   90.00
_cell.angle_beta   90.00
_cell.angle_gamma   90.00
#
_symmetry.space_group_name_H-M   'P 1'
#
loop_
_entity.id
_entity.type
_entity.pdbx_description
1 polymer ?
#
loop_
_entity_poly.entity_id
_entity_poly.type
_entity_poly.pdbx_seq_one_letter_code
_entity_poly.pdbx_strand_id
1 'polypeptide(L)' 'MTNISDDDNETVIRAVPSPANKIISIAVARLYIAHPDEHRWTYTGLQGAVVLAEDLVGHTFWLKMVDIS' A
#
# COMPACT_ATOMS: atom_id res chain seq x y z
N MET A 1 -16.42 7.82 5.03
CA MET A 1 -15.03 8.14 4.62
C MET A 1 -14.15 7.38 5.61
N THR A 2 -13.52 6.29 5.17
CA THR A 2 -12.67 5.47 6.05
C THR A 2 -11.39 6.24 6.34
N ASN A 3 -11.39 6.97 7.45
CA ASN A 3 -10.18 7.62 7.96
C ASN A 3 -9.22 6.54 8.47
N ILE A 4 -7.94 6.70 8.17
CA ILE A 4 -6.86 5.89 8.73
C ILE A 4 -6.64 6.35 10.18
N SER A 5 -6.46 5.44 11.13
CA SER A 5 -6.16 5.83 12.52
C SER A 5 -4.68 6.20 12.68
N ASP A 6 -4.33 6.83 13.79
CA ASP A 6 -2.93 7.14 14.10
C ASP A 6 -2.11 5.86 14.33
N ASP A 7 -2.70 4.83 14.94
CA ASP A 7 -2.07 3.51 15.14
C ASP A 7 -1.82 2.80 13.80
N ASP A 8 -2.77 2.90 12.86
CA ASP A 8 -2.61 2.38 11.50
C ASP A 8 -1.47 3.12 10.77
N ASN A 9 -1.40 4.45 10.92
CA ASN A 9 -0.33 5.25 10.34
C ASN A 9 1.04 4.82 10.87
N GLU A 10 1.17 4.59 12.18
CA GLU A 10 2.43 4.14 12.76
C GLU A 10 2.82 2.74 12.24
N THR A 11 1.85 1.84 12.14
CA THR A 11 2.05 0.49 11.57
C THR A 11 2.55 0.58 10.12
N VAL A 12 1.94 1.45 9.32
CA VAL A 12 2.34 1.70 7.93
C VAL A 12 3.75 2.30 7.84
N ILE A 13 4.08 3.29 8.68
CA ILE A 13 5.40 3.92 8.70
C ILE A 13 6.49 2.90 9.05
N ARG A 14 6.24 2.03 10.05
CA ARG A 14 7.17 0.96 10.44
C ARG A 14 7.38 -0.08 9.34
N ALA A 15 6.40 -0.27 8.46
CA ALA A 15 6.50 -1.19 7.34
C ALA A 15 7.33 -0.67 6.15
N VAL A 16 7.73 0.60 6.14
CA VAL A 16 8.53 1.22 5.06
C VAL A 16 9.98 1.44 5.56
N PRO A 17 10.99 0.80 4.95
CA PRO A 17 12.38 0.95 5.40
C PRO A 17 12.92 2.38 5.18
N SER A 18 13.32 3.06 6.24
CA SER A 18 14.00 4.37 6.20
C SER A 18 15.51 4.22 6.50
N PRO A 19 16.39 5.17 6.08
CA PRO A 19 16.10 6.42 5.36
C PRO A 19 16.08 6.29 3.83
N ALA A 20 16.31 5.09 3.29
CA ALA A 20 16.42 4.87 1.85
C ALA A 20 15.10 5.12 1.09
N ASN A 21 13.95 5.10 1.77
CA ASN A 21 12.65 5.32 1.15
C ASN A 21 11.90 6.51 1.76
N LYS A 22 11.17 7.22 0.91
CA LYS A 22 10.27 8.33 1.30
C LYS A 22 8.82 7.96 0.98
N ILE A 23 7.94 8.04 1.97
CA ILE A 23 6.50 7.88 1.77
C ILE A 23 5.95 9.14 1.07
N ILE A 24 5.21 8.93 -0.02
CA ILE A 24 4.54 10.00 -0.76
C ILE A 24 3.07 10.09 -0.36
N SER A 25 2.41 8.94 -0.25
CA SER A 25 0.99 8.87 0.09
C SER A 25 0.62 7.52 0.70
N ILE A 26 -0.44 7.52 1.49
CA ILE A 26 -1.04 6.35 2.11
C ILE A 26 -2.55 6.42 1.87
N ALA A 27 -3.17 5.30 1.48
CA ALA A 27 -4.62 5.20 1.33
C ALA A 27 -5.13 3.81 1.67
N VAL A 28 -6.37 3.71 2.16
CA VAL A 28 -7.04 2.42 2.36
C VAL A 28 -7.55 1.88 1.02
N ALA A 29 -7.25 0.62 0.69
CA ALA A 29 -7.62 0.01 -0.57
C ALA A 29 -7.93 -1.51 -0.45
N ARG A 30 -8.62 -2.03 -1.48
CA ARG A 30 -8.85 -3.46 -1.73
C ARG A 30 -8.12 -3.87 -3.00
N LEU A 31 -7.42 -5.00 -2.98
CA LEU A 31 -6.74 -5.51 -4.17
C LEU A 31 -7.67 -6.40 -4.99
N TYR A 32 -7.84 -6.05 -6.25
CA TYR A 32 -8.52 -6.85 -7.27
C TYR A 32 -7.50 -7.28 -8.33
N ILE A 33 -7.72 -8.43 -8.95
CA ILE A 33 -6.92 -8.91 -10.08
C ILE A 33 -7.83 -9.36 -11.23
N ALA A 34 -7.43 -9.06 -12.47
CA ALA A 34 -8.08 -9.50 -13.69
C ALA A 34 -7.22 -10.60 -14.35
N HIS A 35 -7.13 -11.75 -13.69
CA HIS A 35 -6.39 -12.92 -14.17
C HIS A 35 -7.10 -14.21 -13.74
N PRO A 36 -7.20 -15.24 -14.60
CA PRO A 36 -6.72 -15.28 -15.99
C PRO A 36 -7.62 -14.54 -17.00
N ASP A 37 -8.82 -14.11 -16.59
CA ASP A 37 -9.75 -13.34 -17.41
C ASP A 37 -9.50 -11.83 -17.22
N GLU A 38 -8.98 -11.16 -18.26
CA GLU A 38 -8.67 -9.72 -18.25
C GLU A 38 -9.92 -8.82 -18.24
N HIS A 39 -11.10 -9.36 -18.57
CA HIS A 39 -12.36 -8.62 -18.55
C HIS A 39 -13.09 -8.67 -17.21
N ARG A 40 -12.55 -9.43 -16.23
CA ARG A 40 -13.20 -9.63 -14.94
C ARG A 40 -12.26 -9.38 -13.77
N TRP A 41 -12.52 -8.29 -13.03
CA TRP A 41 -11.88 -8.04 -11.75
C TRP A 41 -12.43 -8.95 -10.67
N THR A 42 -11.57 -9.77 -10.07
CA THR A 42 -11.90 -10.61 -8.93
C THR A 42 -11.21 -10.05 -7.69
N TYR A 43 -11.98 -9.83 -6.62
CA TYR A 43 -11.41 -9.44 -5.35
C TYR A 43 -10.48 -10.54 -4.83
N THR A 44 -9.27 -10.18 -4.43
CA THR A 44 -8.26 -11.14 -3.98
C THR A 44 -8.46 -11.63 -2.55
N GLY A 45 -9.36 -10.99 -1.78
CA GLY A 45 -9.45 -11.17 -0.34
C GLY A 45 -8.53 -10.24 0.45
N LEU A 46 -7.58 -9.56 -0.22
CA LEU A 46 -6.61 -8.68 0.41
C LEU A 46 -7.08 -7.22 0.43
N GLN A 47 -7.02 -6.61 1.62
CA GLN A 47 -7.31 -5.19 1.85
C GLN A 47 -6.39 -4.64 2.94
N GLY A 48 -6.19 -3.33 2.96
CA GLY A 48 -5.35 -2.67 3.96
C GLY A 48 -4.94 -1.28 3.50
N ALA A 49 -3.85 -0.77 4.08
CA ALA A 49 -3.24 0.48 3.65
C ALA A 49 -2.27 0.21 2.49
N VAL A 50 -2.40 0.95 1.40
CA VAL A 50 -1.45 0.97 0.29
C VAL A 50 -0.56 2.20 0.44
N VAL A 51 0.75 1.96 0.41
CA VAL A 51 1.78 2.97 0.43
C VAL A 51 2.32 3.18 -0.97
N LEU A 52 2.39 4.43 -1.41
CA LEU A 52 3.27 4.85 -2.50
C LEU A 52 4.55 5.41 -1.90
N ALA A 53 5.68 4.78 -2.22
CA ALA A 53 7.00 5.20 -1.73
C ALA A 53 7.98 5.40 -2.89
N GLU A 54 8.87 6.36 -2.71
CA GLU A 54 10.05 6.61 -3.53
C GLU A 54 11.26 5.94 -2.88
N ASP A 55 11.93 5.06 -3.62
CA ASP A 55 13.29 4.62 -3.28
C ASP A 55 14.28 5.70 -3.73
N LEU A 56 14.91 6.35 -2.75
CA LEU A 56 15.85 7.45 -2.95
C LEU A 56 17.22 6.97 -3.44
N VAL A 57 17.51 5.67 -3.36
CA VAL A 57 18.77 5.09 -3.85
C VAL A 57 18.64 4.73 -5.32
N GLY A 58 17.57 4.01 -5.68
CA GLY A 58 17.30 3.59 -7.06
C GLY A 58 16.59 4.63 -7.92
N HIS A 59 16.02 5.69 -7.31
CA HIS A 59 15.12 6.65 -7.96
C HIS A 59 13.95 5.96 -8.68
N THR A 60 13.29 5.05 -7.96
CA THR A 60 12.11 4.33 -8.45
C THR A 60 10.95 4.46 -7.49
N PHE A 61 9.73 4.19 -7.97
CA PHE A 61 8.54 4.15 -7.12
C PHE A 61 8.08 2.72 -6.93
N TRP A 62 7.59 2.41 -5.74
CA TRP A 62 6.97 1.13 -5.44
C TRP A 62 5.69 1.29 -4.64
N LEU A 63 4.83 0.27 -4.77
CA LEU A 63 3.61 0.13 -3.99
C LEU A 63 3.77 -1.03 -3.02
N LYS A 64 3.24 -0.88 -1.80
CA LYS A 64 3.12 -1.97 -0.82
C LYS A 64 1.80 -1.89 -0.11
N MET A 65 1.15 -3.04 0.01
CA MET A 65 0.00 -3.22 0.90
C MET A 65 0.49 -3.62 2.29
N VAL A 66 0.00 -2.93 3.30
CA VAL A 66 0.23 -3.18 4.72
C VAL A 66 -1.10 -3.54 5.33
N ASP A 67 -1.13 -4.66 6.06
CA ASP A 67 -2.29 -5.04 6.84
C ASP A 67 -2.45 -4.07 8.03
N ILE A 68 -3.66 -3.56 8.20
CA ILE A 68 -4.05 -2.58 9.24
C ILE A 68 -5.34 -3.02 9.94
N SER A 69 -5.61 -4.34 9.94
CA SER A 69 -6.73 -4.95 10.66
C SER A 69 -6.56 -4.97 12.16
#